data_AF-A0A8U0A6Y4-F1
#
_entry.id   AF-A0A8U0A6Y4-F1
#
_cell.length_a   1.000
_cell.length_b   1.000
_cell.length_c   1.000
_cell.angle_alpha   90.00
_cell.angle_beta   90.00
_cell.angle_gamma   90.00
#
_symmetry.space_group_name_H-M   'P 1'
#
loop_
_entity.id
_entity.type
_entity.pdbx_description
1 polymer ?
#
loop_
_entity_poly.entity_id
_entity_poly.type
_entity_poly.pdbx_seq_one_letter_code
_entity_poly.pdbx_strand_id
1 'polypeptide(L)'
;MTSFDGAQYWWEEDPDNGEYELQFDRFESNKAVLLVVDEAEEWPIGDIVLPAASVPELDPDDAVGTAVFHGTIEDGELIEIAYDSALTEQRITEAEEQDKRIRANSADKSAESDKPENQ
;
A
#
# COMPACT_ATOMS: atom_id res chain seq x y z
N MET A 1 -2.53 -19.67 17.28
CA MET A 1 -2.03 -18.30 17.40
C MET A 1 -0.73 -18.25 16.63
N THR A 2 -0.77 -17.63 15.46
CA THR A 2 0.41 -17.48 14.62
C THR A 2 1.14 -16.25 15.15
N SER A 3 2.23 -16.44 15.89
CA SER A 3 3.07 -15.31 16.30
C SER A 3 4.03 -14.96 15.17
N PHE A 4 4.03 -13.70 14.74
CA PHE A 4 5.03 -13.21 13.78
C PHE A 4 6.35 -12.96 14.51
N ASP A 5 7.14 -14.02 14.71
CA ASP A 5 8.41 -13.93 15.41
C ASP A 5 9.36 -12.95 14.68
N GLY A 6 9.86 -11.95 15.41
CA GLY A 6 10.69 -10.88 14.85
C GLY A 6 9.93 -9.71 14.21
N ALA A 7 8.61 -9.65 14.35
CA ALA A 7 7.82 -8.46 14.01
C ALA A 7 8.26 -7.24 14.85
N GLN A 8 8.20 -6.06 14.25
CA GLN A 8 8.43 -4.79 14.93
C GLN A 8 7.25 -3.87 14.63
N TYR A 9 6.72 -3.23 15.66
CA TYR A 9 5.55 -2.37 15.56
C TYR A 9 5.94 -0.95 15.94
N TRP A 10 5.54 0.01 15.12
CA TRP A 10 5.69 1.42 15.40
C TRP A 10 4.34 2.11 15.20
N TRP A 11 3.85 2.73 16.25
CA TRP A 11 2.54 3.35 16.29
C TRP A 11 2.71 4.86 16.43
N GLU A 12 2.09 5.64 15.54
CA GLU A 12 1.91 7.07 15.76
C GLU A 12 0.82 7.31 16.81
N GLU A 13 -0.23 6.47 16.76
CA GLU A 13 -1.32 6.40 17.73
C GLU A 13 -1.56 4.93 18.11
N ASP A 14 -1.82 4.67 19.40
CA ASP A 14 -2.09 3.30 19.86
C ASP A 14 -3.33 2.73 19.13
N PRO A 15 -3.21 1.61 18.39
CA PRO A 15 -4.33 1.06 17.65
C PRO A 15 -5.34 0.42 18.61
N ASP A 16 -6.62 0.56 18.30
CA ASP A 16 -7.67 -0.24 18.92
C ASP A 16 -7.55 -1.72 18.47
N ASN A 17 -8.17 -2.63 19.22
CA ASN A 17 -8.24 -4.02 18.80
C ASN A 17 -9.27 -4.17 17.67
N GLY A 18 -8.88 -4.77 16.53
CA GLY A 18 -9.76 -4.86 15.38
C GLY A 18 -9.11 -5.30 14.07
N GLU A 19 -9.90 -5.20 12.99
CA GLU A 19 -9.44 -5.41 11.62
C GLU A 19 -8.96 -4.10 11.02
N TYR A 20 -7.84 -4.16 10.32
CA TYR A 20 -7.17 -3.02 9.69
C TYR A 20 -6.74 -3.37 8.28
N GLU A 21 -6.70 -2.37 7.42
CA GLU A 21 -6.03 -2.50 6.13
C GLU A 21 -4.52 -2.35 6.34
N LEU A 22 -3.74 -3.25 5.76
CA LEU A 22 -2.29 -3.14 5.71
C LEU A 22 -1.86 -2.92 4.26
N GLN A 23 -1.12 -1.85 4.01
CA GLN A 23 -0.58 -1.55 2.69
C GLN A 23 0.90 -1.84 2.67
N PHE A 24 1.36 -2.60 1.67
CA PHE A 24 2.80 -2.73 1.47
C PHE A 24 3.42 -1.38 1.07
N ASP A 25 4.50 -1.01 1.73
CA ASP A 25 5.29 0.17 1.39
C ASP A 25 6.62 -0.21 0.71
N ARG A 26 7.47 -0.97 1.41
CA ARG A 26 8.82 -1.27 0.91
C ARG A 26 9.45 -2.52 1.52
N PHE A 27 10.52 -2.99 0.87
CA PHE A 27 11.43 -3.97 1.46
C PHE A 27 12.64 -3.32 2.11
N GLU A 28 13.05 -3.87 3.25
CA GLU A 28 14.29 -3.52 3.95
C GLU A 28 15.04 -4.78 4.39
N SER A 29 16.11 -5.15 3.68
CA SER A 29 17.02 -6.23 4.12
C SER A 29 16.29 -7.54 4.52
N ASN A 30 15.46 -8.06 3.62
CA ASN A 30 14.58 -9.25 3.81
C ASN A 30 13.41 -9.06 4.78
N LYS A 31 13.08 -7.82 5.12
CA LYS A 31 11.86 -7.45 5.83
C LYS A 31 10.92 -6.70 4.90
N ALA A 32 9.63 -6.83 5.13
CA ALA A 32 8.59 -6.03 4.51
C ALA A 32 8.08 -5.01 5.52
N VAL A 33 7.93 -3.77 5.08
CA VAL A 33 7.29 -2.69 5.83
C VAL A 33 5.86 -2.56 5.33
N LEU A 34 4.91 -2.68 6.25
CA LEU A 34 3.48 -2.53 5.99
C LEU A 34 2.98 -1.31 6.76
N LEU A 35 2.23 -0.44 6.08
CA LEU A 35 1.54 0.70 6.69
C LEU A 35 0.17 0.24 7.18
N VAL A 36 -0.18 0.58 8.42
CA VAL A 36 -1.49 0.28 9.00
C VAL A 36 -2.42 1.43 8.73
N VAL A 37 -3.52 1.16 8.03
CA VAL A 37 -4.50 2.16 7.62
C VAL A 37 -5.82 1.86 8.31
N ASP A 38 -6.31 2.86 9.05
CA ASP A 38 -7.67 2.89 9.57
C ASP A 38 -8.56 3.58 8.54
N GLU A 39 -9.71 3.00 8.22
CA GLU A 39 -10.68 3.58 7.28
C GLU A 39 -11.21 4.95 7.74
N ALA A 40 -11.16 5.23 9.05
CA ALA A 40 -11.60 6.50 9.62
C ALA A 40 -10.56 7.63 9.46
N GLU A 41 -9.30 7.29 9.19
CA GLU A 41 -8.18 8.23 9.18
C GLU A 41 -7.68 8.52 7.76
N GLU A 42 -7.21 9.75 7.54
CA GLU A 42 -6.63 10.15 6.24
C GLU A 42 -5.18 9.68 6.07
N TRP A 43 -4.53 9.27 7.16
CA TRP A 43 -3.13 8.88 7.21
C TRP A 43 -2.96 7.53 7.92
N PRO A 44 -1.90 6.75 7.59
CA PRO A 44 -1.59 5.54 8.33
C PRO A 44 -1.35 5.84 9.81
N ILE A 45 -1.85 4.98 10.69
CA ILE A 45 -1.72 5.13 12.16
C ILE A 45 -0.43 4.48 12.70
N GLY A 46 0.30 3.76 11.85
CA GLY A 46 1.58 3.15 12.19
C GLY A 46 2.17 2.30 11.07
N ASP A 47 3.31 1.68 11.38
CA ASP A 47 3.98 0.71 10.53
C ASP A 47 4.32 -0.59 11.26
N ILE A 48 4.24 -1.68 10.50
CA ILE A 48 4.58 -3.03 10.94
C ILE A 48 5.69 -3.55 10.05
N VAL A 49 6.80 -3.92 10.67
CA VAL A 49 7.93 -4.54 9.97
C VAL A 49 7.91 -6.03 10.23
N LEU A 50 7.70 -6.82 9.18
CA LEU A 50 7.65 -8.28 9.23
C LEU A 50 8.83 -8.88 8.45
N PRO A 51 9.31 -10.08 8.82
CA PRO A 51 10.15 -10.86 7.90
C PRO A 51 9.39 -11.06 6.58
N ALA A 52 10.01 -10.78 5.42
CA ALA A 52 9.34 -10.85 4.13
C ALA A 52 8.73 -12.24 3.86
N ALA A 53 9.43 -13.30 4.28
CA ALA A 53 8.96 -14.69 4.17
C ALA A 53 7.73 -15.01 5.02
N SER A 54 7.36 -14.14 5.97
CA SER A 54 6.17 -14.26 6.82
C SER A 54 4.96 -13.53 6.26
N VAL A 55 5.13 -12.70 5.21
CA VAL A 55 4.03 -12.02 4.55
C VAL A 55 3.50 -12.89 3.42
N PRO A 56 2.19 -13.25 3.42
CA PRO A 56 1.62 -14.12 2.40
C PRO A 56 1.63 -13.42 1.03
N GLU A 57 1.83 -14.18 -0.05
CA GLU A 57 1.68 -13.69 -1.43
C GLU A 57 2.53 -12.43 -1.75
N LEU A 58 3.57 -12.17 -0.96
CA LEU A 58 4.48 -11.06 -1.15
C LEU A 58 5.77 -11.57 -1.81
N ASP A 59 5.89 -11.37 -3.12
CA ASP A 59 7.10 -11.71 -3.88
C ASP A 59 7.97 -10.45 -4.06
N PRO A 60 9.23 -10.43 -3.60
CA PRO A 60 10.14 -9.30 -3.83
C PRO A 60 10.47 -9.04 -5.30
N ASP A 61 10.23 -9.99 -6.18
CA ASP A 61 10.43 -9.86 -7.63
C ASP A 61 9.19 -9.30 -8.35
N ASP A 62 8.02 -9.25 -7.69
CA ASP A 62 6.84 -8.59 -8.25
C ASP A 62 6.98 -7.06 -8.19
N ALA A 63 6.24 -6.35 -9.03
CA ALA A 63 6.18 -4.89 -8.99
C ALA A 63 5.38 -4.44 -7.76
N VAL A 64 5.98 -4.60 -6.57
CA VAL A 64 5.34 -4.39 -5.28
C VAL A 64 5.21 -2.90 -5.01
N GLY A 65 4.12 -2.31 -5.49
CA GLY A 65 3.77 -0.91 -5.23
C GLY A 65 2.35 -0.70 -4.68
N THR A 66 1.57 -1.77 -4.51
CA THR A 66 0.12 -1.68 -4.26
C THR A 66 -0.47 -2.92 -3.56
N ALA A 67 0.34 -3.81 -3.01
CA ALA A 67 -0.20 -5.01 -2.33
C ALA A 67 -0.96 -4.59 -1.07
N VAL A 68 -2.21 -5.04 -0.96
CA VAL A 68 -3.09 -4.76 0.17
C VAL A 68 -3.41 -6.05 0.91
N PHE A 69 -3.46 -5.97 2.23
CA PHE A 69 -3.77 -7.07 3.12
C PHE A 69 -4.83 -6.63 4.15
N HIS A 70 -5.57 -7.60 4.67
CA HIS A 70 -6.34 -7.43 5.90
C HIS A 70 -5.53 -7.97 7.06
N GLY A 71 -5.36 -7.16 8.09
CA GLY A 71 -4.67 -7.54 9.32
C GLY A 71 -5.61 -7.49 10.52
N THR A 72 -5.45 -8.40 11.47
CA THR A 72 -6.10 -8.30 12.79
C THR A 72 -5.07 -7.91 13.83
N ILE A 73 -5.32 -6.80 14.53
CA ILE A 73 -4.49 -6.30 15.63
C ILE A 73 -5.19 -6.59 16.96
N GLU A 74 -4.46 -7.20 17.89
CA GLU A 74 -4.88 -7.38 19.29
C GLU A 74 -3.74 -6.95 20.21
N ASP A 75 -4.07 -6.12 21.21
CA ASP A 75 -3.14 -5.60 22.22
C ASP A 75 -1.89 -4.93 21.59
N GLY A 76 -2.09 -4.25 20.45
CA GLY A 76 -1.02 -3.56 19.71
C GLY A 76 -0.11 -4.48 18.88
N GLU A 77 -0.45 -5.75 18.73
CA GLU A 77 0.30 -6.73 17.94
C GLU A 77 -0.57 -7.30 16.80
N LEU A 78 0.04 -7.49 15.63
CA LEU A 78 -0.59 -8.21 14.52
C LEU A 78 -0.68 -9.70 14.84
N ILE A 79 -1.88 -10.27 14.80
CA ILE A 79 -2.12 -11.69 15.08
C ILE A 79 -2.57 -12.49 13.84
N GLU A 80 -3.08 -11.81 12.81
CA GLU A 80 -3.52 -12.40 11.55
C GLU A 80 -3.23 -11.45 10.38
N ILE A 81 -2.90 -12.02 9.22
CA ILE A 81 -2.74 -11.27 7.97
C ILE A 81 -3.23 -12.12 6.80
N ALA A 82 -4.01 -11.51 5.90
CA ALA A 82 -4.51 -12.15 4.69
C ALA A 82 -4.34 -11.21 3.49
N TYR A 83 -3.80 -11.72 2.39
CA TYR A 83 -3.67 -10.95 1.16
C TYR A 83 -5.04 -10.70 0.51
N ASP A 84 -5.33 -9.44 0.17
CA ASP A 84 -6.52 -9.06 -0.58
C ASP A 84 -6.16 -8.85 -2.04
N SER A 85 -6.26 -9.92 -2.83
CA SER A 85 -6.02 -9.85 -4.27
C SER A 85 -7.03 -8.96 -4.99
N ALA A 86 -8.28 -8.92 -4.54
CA ALA A 86 -9.32 -8.14 -5.21
C ALA A 86 -9.09 -6.64 -5.04
N LEU A 87 -8.79 -6.20 -3.82
CA LEU A 87 -8.49 -4.80 -3.54
C LEU A 87 -7.16 -4.36 -4.15
N THR A 88 -6.16 -5.25 -4.13
CA THR A 88 -4.87 -5.01 -4.81
C THR A 88 -5.06 -4.79 -6.31
N GLU A 89 -5.78 -5.67 -7.01
CA GLU A 89 -6.08 -5.54 -8.44
C GLU A 89 -6.89 -4.28 -8.75
N GLN A 90 -7.86 -3.95 -7.90
CA GLN A 90 -8.64 -2.73 -8.03
C GLN A 90 -7.73 -1.50 -7.98
N ARG A 91 -6.84 -1.40 -6.98
CA ARG A 91 -5.93 -0.25 -6.83
C ARG A 91 -4.91 -0.15 -7.96
N ILE A 92 -4.40 -1.28 -8.45
CA ILE A 92 -3.53 -1.30 -9.64
C ILE A 92 -4.28 -0.72 -10.84
N THR A 93 -5.52 -1.17 -11.07
CA THR A 93 -6.35 -0.69 -12.17
C THR A 93 -6.62 0.81 -12.06
N GLU A 94 -7.00 1.29 -10.87
CA GLU A 94 -7.25 2.70 -10.61
C GLU A 94 -5.99 3.56 -10.83
N ALA A 95 -4.83 3.11 -10.34
CA ALA A 95 -3.55 3.77 -10.55
C ALA A 95 -3.22 3.89 -12.04
N GLU A 96 -3.37 2.82 -12.82
CA GLU A 96 -3.16 2.85 -14.26
C GLU A 96 -4.13 3.80 -14.99
N GLU A 97 -5.39 3.86 -14.58
CA GLU A 97 -6.38 4.76 -15.17
C GLU A 97 -6.06 6.23 -14.87
N GLN A 98 -5.64 6.55 -13.65
CA GLN A 98 -5.17 7.89 -13.29
C GLN A 98 -3.96 8.27 -14.12
N ASP A 99 -2.99 7.38 -14.27
CA ASP A 99 -1.80 7.58 -15.09
C ASP A 99 -2.15 7.87 -16.56
N LYS A 100 -3.08 7.10 -17.13
CA LYS A 100 -3.60 7.32 -18.49
C LYS A 100 -4.25 8.70 -18.62
N ARG A 101 -5.06 9.12 -17.64
CA ARG A 101 -5.71 10.44 -17.63
C ARG A 101 -4.71 11.59 -17.54
N ILE A 102 -3.68 11.45 -16.69
CA ILE A 102 -2.61 12.45 -16.56
C ILE A 102 -1.84 12.59 -17.87
N ARG A 103 -1.49 11.46 -18.51
CA ARG A 103 -0.80 11.47 -19.82
C ARG A 103 -1.66 12.08 -20.93
N ALA A 104 -2.95 11.75 -20.99
CA ALA A 104 -3.88 12.32 -21.97
C ALA A 104 -4.02 13.85 -21.80
N ASN A 105 -4.22 14.33 -20.58
CA ASN A 105 -4.29 15.77 -20.30
C ASN A 105 -2.98 16.52 -20.60
N SER A 106 -1.83 15.84 -20.46
CA SER A 106 -0.52 16.41 -20.78
C SER A 106 -0.28 16.48 -22.30
N ALA A 107 -0.82 15.53 -23.06
CA ALA A 107 -0.76 15.52 -24.52
C ALA A 107 -1.66 16.60 -25.14
N ASP A 108 -2.87 16.81 -24.61
CA ASP A 108 -3.79 17.86 -25.06
C ASP A 108 -3.21 19.27 -24.85
N LYS A 109 -2.61 19.53 -23.67
CA LYS A 109 -1.94 20.82 -23.39
C LYS A 109 -0.72 21.10 -24.28
N SER A 110 -0.06 20.06 -24.76
CA SER A 110 1.09 20.18 -25.67
C SER A 110 0.64 20.50 -27.10
N ALA A 111 -0.56 20.06 -27.50
CA ALA A 111 -1.13 20.36 -28.82
C ALA A 111 -1.73 21.78 -28.93
N GLU A 112 -2.10 22.41 -27.81
CA GLU A 112 -2.69 23.75 -27.78
C GLU A 112 -1.65 24.90 -27.82
N SER A 113 -0.37 24.60 -27.55
CA SER A 113 0.74 25.59 -27.58
C SER A 113 1.42 25.74 -28.95
N ASP A 114 1.02 24.95 -29.96
CA ASP A 114 1.60 24.94 -31.31
C ASP A 114 0.64 25.60 -32.34
N LYS A 115 0.00 26.72 -31.96
CA LYS A 115 -0.66 27.59 -32.94
C LYS A 115 0.38 28.54 -33.53
N PRO A 116 0.62 28.55 -34.86
CA PRO A 116 1.54 29.48 -35.46
C PRO A 116 1.04 30.91 -35.25
N GLU A 117 1.90 31.75 -34.67
CA GLU A 117 1.73 33.18 -34.63
C GLU A 117 1.65 33.67 -36.09
N ASN A 118 0.46 34.10 -36.49
CA ASN A 118 0.20 34.64 -37.82
C ASN A 118 0.94 35.99 -37.94
N GLN A 119 2.09 36.02 -38.63
CA GLN A 119 2.65 37.23 -39.27
C GLN A 119 3.35 36.90 -40.58
#